data_AF-A0A8H4TM07-F1
#
_entry.id   AF-A0A8H4TM07-F1
#
_cell.length_a   1.000
_cell.length_b   1.000
_cell.length_c   1.000
_cell.angle_alpha   90.00
_cell.angle_beta   90.00
_cell.angle_gamma   90.00
#
_symmetry.space_group_name_H-M   'P 1'
#
loop_
_entity.id
_entity.type
_entity.pdbx_description
1 polymer ?
#
loop_
_entity_poly.entity_id
_entity_poly.type
_entity_poly.pdbx_seq_one_letter_code
_entity_poly.pdbx_strand_id
1 'polypeptide(L)'
;MEPRPHDPSLSESLQPLIELDKAVLVQKMEHAVHAASMLKSQGKRVLIFVRENATALPLNERMRASGLSSHQVATVWTEEECARIVYNFNDASHPADVVITTFATFKDLGLKFYGACL
;
A
#
# COMPACT_ATOMS: atom_id res chain seq x y z
N MET A 1 -13.21 -36.40 -18.33
CA MET A 1 -12.51 -35.37 -19.11
C MET A 1 -11.16 -35.17 -18.47
N GLU A 2 -10.07 -35.51 -19.17
CA GLU A 2 -8.73 -35.15 -18.70
C GLU A 2 -8.52 -33.65 -18.93
N PRO A 3 -7.89 -32.93 -17.98
CA PRO A 3 -7.53 -31.53 -18.18
C PRO A 3 -6.54 -31.43 -19.34
N ARG A 4 -6.79 -30.49 -20.27
CA ARG A 4 -5.88 -30.26 -21.39
C ARG A 4 -4.51 -29.84 -20.85
N PRO A 5 -3.41 -30.38 -21.39
CA PRO A 5 -2.07 -29.97 -20.99
C PRO A 5 -1.88 -28.47 -21.22
N HIS A 6 -1.16 -27.82 -20.30
CA HIS A 6 -0.80 -26.41 -20.40
C HIS A 6 -0.09 -26.15 -21.73
N ASP A 7 -0.62 -25.25 -22.56
CA ASP A 7 0.04 -24.85 -23.81
C ASP A 7 1.22 -23.92 -23.47
N PRO A 8 2.48 -24.34 -23.70
CA PRO A 8 3.65 -23.55 -23.34
C PRO A 8 3.77 -22.24 -24.14
N SER A 9 3.10 -22.12 -25.30
CA SER A 9 3.10 -20.90 -26.12
C SER A 9 2.30 -19.74 -25.51
N LEU A 10 1.44 -20.03 -24.54
CA LEU A 10 0.69 -18.99 -23.80
C LEU A 10 1.61 -18.15 -22.91
N SER A 11 2.73 -18.68 -22.43
CA SER A 11 3.63 -17.94 -21.53
C SER A 11 4.34 -16.79 -22.27
N GLU A 12 4.91 -17.05 -23.45
CA GLU A 12 5.62 -16.05 -24.25
C GLU A 12 4.68 -14.98 -24.82
N SER A 13 3.47 -15.36 -25.22
CA SER A 13 2.47 -14.40 -25.73
C SER A 13 1.91 -13.46 -24.66
N LEU A 14 2.04 -13.81 -23.38
CA LEU A 14 1.59 -12.98 -22.24
C LEU A 14 2.70 -12.09 -21.65
N GLN A 15 3.99 -12.31 -21.98
CA GLN A 15 5.10 -11.51 -21.46
C GLN A 15 4.91 -10.00 -21.66
N PRO A 16 4.48 -9.50 -22.84
CA PRO A 16 4.28 -8.06 -23.04
C PRO A 16 3.20 -7.48 -22.12
N LEU A 17 2.16 -8.26 -21.81
CA LEU A 17 1.10 -7.83 -20.90
C LEU A 17 1.59 -7.80 -19.46
N ILE A 18 2.43 -8.76 -19.05
CA ILE A 18 3.05 -8.80 -17.72
C ILE A 18 4.01 -7.62 -17.53
N GLU A 19 4.83 -7.30 -18.53
CA GLU A 19 5.73 -6.16 -18.49
C GLU A 19 4.97 -4.83 -18.44
N LEU A 20 3.91 -4.70 -19.24
CA LEU A 20 3.01 -3.56 -19.22
C LEU A 20 2.35 -3.39 -17.84
N ASP A 21 1.86 -4.47 -17.23
CA ASP A 21 1.26 -4.44 -15.90
C ASP A 21 2.26 -3.96 -14.83
N LYS A 22 3.51 -4.47 -14.86
CA LYS A 22 4.58 -4.00 -13.97
C LYS A 22 4.87 -2.51 -14.16
N ALA A 23 4.94 -2.04 -15.41
CA ALA A 23 5.18 -0.63 -15.70
C ALA A 23 4.03 0.26 -15.22
N VAL A 24 2.79 -0.17 -15.43
CA VAL A 24 1.59 0.53 -14.94
C VAL A 24 1.57 0.57 -13.41
N LEU A 25 1.95 -0.52 -12.75
CA LEU A 25 2.04 -0.55 -11.28
C LEU A 25 3.07 0.46 -10.77
N VAL A 26 4.26 0.49 -11.37
CA VAL A 26 5.31 1.47 -11.02
C VAL A 26 4.79 2.90 -11.20
N GLN A 27 4.14 3.20 -12.32
CA GLN A 27 3.54 4.52 -12.56
C GLN A 27 2.49 4.88 -11.49
N LYS A 28 1.63 3.94 -11.12
CA LYS A 28 0.63 4.14 -10.06
C LYS A 28 1.27 4.40 -8.70
N MET A 29 2.37 3.72 -8.39
CA MET A 29 3.12 3.98 -7.16
C MET A 29 3.69 5.41 -7.15
N GLU A 30 4.29 5.87 -8.24
CA GLU A 30 4.79 7.25 -8.36
C GLU A 30 3.67 8.28 -8.20
N HIS A 31 2.52 8.06 -8.84
CA HIS A 31 1.36 8.92 -8.68
C HIS A 31 0.85 8.94 -7.23
N ALA A 32 0.85 7.80 -6.54
CA ALA A 32 0.45 7.72 -5.14
C ALA A 32 1.42 8.50 -4.24
N VAL A 33 2.73 8.41 -4.48
CA VAL A 33 3.75 9.18 -3.75
C VAL A 33 3.58 10.68 -3.96
N HIS A 34 3.36 11.09 -5.20
CA HIS A 34 3.11 12.49 -5.53
C HIS A 34 1.84 13.03 -4.85
N ALA A 35 0.74 12.28 -4.94
CA ALA A 35 -0.52 12.64 -4.29
C ALA A 35 -0.38 12.73 -2.76
N ALA A 36 0.32 11.78 -2.14
CA ALA A 36 0.55 11.80 -0.69
C ALA A 36 1.40 13.01 -0.26
N SER A 37 2.41 13.37 -1.04
CA SER A 37 3.23 14.57 -0.80
C SER A 37 2.42 15.87 -0.87
N MET A 38 1.52 15.97 -1.85
CA MET A 38 0.60 17.10 -1.99
C MET A 38 -0.43 17.17 -0.87
N LEU A 39 -0.91 16.03 -0.37
CA LEU A 39 -1.84 15.99 0.77
C LEU A 39 -1.14 16.37 2.07
N LYS A 40 0.12 15.91 2.26
CA LYS A 40 0.94 16.32 3.40
C LYS A 40 1.16 17.83 3.45
N SER A 41 1.44 18.49 2.32
CA SER A 41 1.62 19.95 2.31
C SER A 41 0.34 20.72 2.66
N GLN A 42 -0.83 20.07 2.59
CA GLN A 42 -2.12 20.59 3.05
C GLN A 42 -2.44 20.20 4.50
N GLY A 43 -1.50 19.57 5.22
CA GLY A 43 -1.72 19.06 6.58
C GLY A 43 -2.61 17.81 6.65
N LYS A 44 -2.82 17.11 5.54
CA LYS A 44 -3.65 15.90 5.48
C LYS A 44 -2.80 14.65 5.62
N ARG A 45 -3.38 13.65 6.27
CA ARG A 45 -2.85 12.29 6.36
C ARG A 45 -3.51 11.38 5.35
N VAL A 46 -2.81 10.34 4.92
CA VAL A 46 -3.24 9.48 3.83
C VAL A 46 -3.29 8.01 4.27
N LEU A 47 -4.44 7.39 4.08
CA LEU A 47 -4.60 5.94 4.18
C LEU A 47 -4.64 5.36 2.77
N ILE A 48 -3.75 4.43 2.46
CA ILE A 48 -3.65 3.77 1.16
C ILE A 48 -4.02 2.30 1.29
N PHE A 49 -4.97 1.87 0.47
CA PHE A 49 -5.30 0.46 0.32
C PHE A 49 -4.62 -0.11 -0.91
N VAL A 50 -3.84 -1.18 -0.71
CA VAL A 50 -3.31 -2.00 -1.81
C VAL A 50 -4.01 -3.36 -1.82
N ARG A 51 -4.13 -3.95 -3.00
CA ARG A 51 -4.71 -5.29 -3.14
C ARG A 51 -3.75 -6.36 -2.65
N GLU A 52 -2.49 -6.25 -3.06
CA GLU A 52 -1.49 -7.26 -2.83
C GLU A 52 -0.48 -6.82 -1.78
N ASN A 53 -0.23 -7.74 -0.87
CA ASN A 53 0.81 -7.67 0.15
C ASN A 53 2.20 -7.35 -0.42
N ALA A 54 2.52 -7.92 -1.59
CA ALA A 54 3.79 -7.68 -2.29
C ALA A 54 3.95 -6.23 -2.77
N THR A 55 2.86 -5.48 -2.93
CA THR A 55 2.87 -4.06 -3.34
C THR A 55 3.15 -3.11 -2.17
N ALA A 56 2.76 -3.51 -0.94
CA ALA A 56 2.79 -2.61 0.22
C ALA A 56 4.20 -2.17 0.61
N LEU A 57 5.16 -3.11 0.62
CA LEU A 57 6.54 -2.83 1.02
C LEU A 57 7.26 -1.90 0.01
N PRO A 58 7.30 -2.20 -1.31
CA PRO A 58 7.92 -1.31 -2.29
C PRO A 58 7.30 0.10 -2.31
N LEU A 59 5.96 0.21 -2.16
CA LEU A 59 5.30 1.50 -2.10
C LEU A 59 5.73 2.28 -0.84
N ASN A 60 5.80 1.60 0.31
CA ASN A 60 6.22 2.22 1.56
C ASN A 60 7.67 2.74 1.51
N GLU A 61 8.57 1.98 0.87
CA GLU A 61 9.96 2.39 0.66
C GLU A 61 10.04 3.65 -0.22
N ARG A 62 9.27 3.71 -1.31
CA ARG A 62 9.21 4.91 -2.17
C ARG A 62 8.68 6.13 -1.44
N MET A 63 7.62 5.96 -0.63
CA MET A 63 7.08 7.04 0.21
C MET A 63 8.13 7.57 1.21
N ARG A 64 8.89 6.68 1.84
CA ARG A 64 9.97 7.09 2.75
C ARG A 64 11.10 7.79 2.03
N ALA A 65 11.48 7.30 0.85
CA ALA A 65 12.50 7.92 0.02
C ALA A 65 12.11 9.34 -0.44
N SER A 66 10.81 9.63 -0.58
CA SER A 66 10.30 10.98 -0.85
C SER A 66 10.14 11.86 0.40
N GLY A 67 10.60 11.41 1.58
CA GLY A 67 10.54 12.17 2.82
C GLY A 67 9.19 12.12 3.55
N LEU A 68 8.35 11.13 3.25
CA LEU A 68 7.11 10.89 3.98
C LEU A 68 7.35 9.94 5.16
N SER A 69 6.76 10.26 6.31
CA SER A 69 6.66 9.39 7.47
C SER A 69 5.59 8.33 7.20
N SER A 70 5.99 7.29 6.45
CA SER A 70 5.12 6.23 5.97
C SER A 70 5.34 4.92 6.71
N HIS A 71 4.25 4.23 7.03
CA HIS A 71 4.24 2.90 7.63
C HIS A 71 3.32 1.96 6.86
N GLN A 72 3.71 0.70 6.73
CA GLN A 72 2.89 -0.33 6.11
C GLN A 72 2.46 -1.35 7.16
N VAL A 73 1.19 -1.73 7.20
CA VAL A 73 0.61 -2.72 8.13
C VAL A 73 0.14 -3.98 7.43
N ALA A 74 0.47 -4.18 6.15
CA ALA A 74 -0.08 -5.23 5.31
C ALA A 74 0.50 -6.64 5.57
N THR A 75 1.78 -6.74 5.95
CA THR A 75 2.52 -8.01 5.78
C THR A 75 3.50 -8.43 6.86
N VAL A 76 4.04 -7.50 7.64
CA VAL A 76 5.28 -7.77 8.41
C VAL A 76 5.07 -7.74 9.92
N TRP A 77 4.00 -7.11 10.39
CA TRP A 77 3.88 -6.72 11.79
C TRP A 77 2.95 -7.64 12.57
N THR A 78 3.29 -7.81 13.85
CA THR A 78 2.38 -8.41 14.84
C THR A 78 1.13 -7.55 15.03
N GLU A 79 0.06 -8.13 15.58
CA GLU A 79 -1.17 -7.38 15.87
C GLU A 79 -0.91 -6.14 16.76
N GLU A 80 -0.03 -6.28 17.76
CA GLU A 80 0.37 -5.21 18.67
C GLU A 80 1.08 -4.05 17.94
N GLU A 81 1.99 -4.37 17.02
CA GLU A 81 2.71 -3.37 16.24
C GLU A 81 1.78 -2.67 15.24
N CYS A 82 0.87 -3.41 14.60
CA CYS A 82 -0.19 -2.86 13.78
C CYS A 82 -1.06 -1.88 14.58
N ALA A 83 -1.51 -2.28 15.78
CA ALA A 83 -2.30 -1.44 16.65
C ALA A 83 -1.55 -0.16 17.06
N ARG A 84 -0.25 -0.27 17.38
CA ARG A 84 0.59 0.89 17.71
C ARG A 84 0.74 1.86 16.53
N ILE A 85 0.97 1.35 15.32
CA ILE A 85 1.06 2.17 14.11
C ILE A 85 -0.26 2.92 13.87
N VAL A 86 -1.39 2.23 14.00
CA VAL A 86 -2.72 2.85 13.82
C VAL A 86 -3.03 3.86 14.92
N TYR A 87 -2.68 3.57 16.17
CA TYR A 87 -2.80 4.51 17.29
C TYR A 87 -2.03 5.80 16.99
N ASN A 88 -0.75 5.68 16.60
CA ASN A 88 0.09 6.82 16.23
C ASN A 88 -0.48 7.58 15.03
N PHE A 89 -1.00 6.87 14.02
CA PHE A 89 -1.58 7.52 12.85
C PHE A 89 -2.88 8.28 13.16
N ASN A 90 -3.64 7.86 14.17
CA ASN A 90 -4.85 8.55 14.63
C ASN A 90 -4.54 9.75 15.54
N ASP A 91 -3.40 9.77 16.22
CA ASP A 91 -2.99 10.89 17.08
C ASP A 91 -2.61 12.10 16.23
N ALA A 92 -3.41 13.17 16.27
CA ALA A 92 -3.20 14.41 15.52
C ALA A 92 -1.84 15.09 15.76
N SER A 93 -1.17 14.81 16.89
CA SER A 93 0.15 15.35 17.20
C SER A 93 1.31 14.53 16.62
N HIS A 94 1.06 13.28 16.22
CA HIS A 94 2.10 12.40 15.70
C HIS A 94 2.51 12.78 14.27
N PRO A 95 3.79 12.72 13.89
CA PRO A 95 4.26 13.09 12.55
C PRO A 95 4.00 12.01 11.48
N ALA A 96 2.98 11.15 11.65
CA ALA A 96 2.68 10.11 10.67
C ALA A 96 1.93 10.72 9.48
N ASP A 97 2.46 10.54 8.27
CA ASP A 97 1.89 11.09 7.04
C ASP A 97 1.01 10.05 6.34
N VAL A 98 1.48 8.80 6.26
CA VAL A 98 0.88 7.75 5.43
C VAL A 98 0.83 6.42 6.17
N VAL A 99 -0.30 5.73 6.07
CA VAL A 99 -0.41 4.30 6.38
C VAL A 99 -0.84 3.53 5.13
N ILE A 100 -0.13 2.44 4.83
CA ILE A 100 -0.44 1.52 3.73
C ILE A 100 -0.95 0.20 4.33
N THR A 101 -2.11 -0.26 3.90
CA THR A 101 -2.72 -1.51 4.36
C THR A 101 -3.36 -2.28 3.20
N THR A 102 -3.79 -3.51 3.45
CA THR A 102 -4.71 -4.23 2.54
C THR A 102 -6.11 -4.29 3.12
N PHE A 103 -7.09 -4.58 2.26
CA PHE A 103 -8.45 -4.86 2.72
C PHE A 103 -8.53 -6.07 3.64
N ALA A 104 -7.71 -7.10 3.40
CA ALA A 104 -7.65 -8.28 4.26
C ALA A 104 -7.15 -7.90 5.66
N THR A 105 -5.99 -7.26 5.74
CA THR A 105 -5.40 -6.87 7.04
C THR A 105 -6.31 -5.90 7.80
N PHE A 106 -6.92 -4.94 7.10
CA PHE A 106 -7.89 -4.03 7.72
C PHE A 106 -9.07 -4.77 8.35
N LYS A 107 -9.63 -5.76 7.64
CA LYS A 107 -10.78 -6.53 8.10
C LYS A 107 -10.42 -7.48 9.24
N ASP A 108 -9.33 -8.21 9.10
CA ASP A 108 -8.96 -9.30 10.02
C ASP A 108 -8.51 -8.75 11.38
N LEU A 109 -7.79 -7.63 11.39
CA LEU A 109 -7.29 -6.99 12.62
C LEU A 109 -8.27 -5.98 13.24
N GLY A 110 -9.41 -5.71 12.59
CA GLY A 110 -10.39 -4.74 13.07
C GLY A 110 -9.82 -3.32 13.28
N LEU A 111 -8.83 -2.93 12.47
CA LEU A 111 -8.15 -1.64 12.60
C LEU A 111 -9.14 -0.49 12.39
N LYS A 112 -9.09 0.53 13.24
CA LYS A 112 -9.96 1.71 13.14
C LYS A 112 -9.13 2.94 12.87
N PHE A 113 -9.38 3.56 11.72
CA PHE A 113 -8.78 4.82 11.33
C PHE A 113 -9.78 5.95 11.59
N TYR A 114 -9.35 6.96 12.34
CA TYR A 114 -10.16 8.14 12.64
C TYR A 114 -9.50 9.36 12.01
N GLY A 115 -10.29 10.17 11.33
CA GLY A 115 -9.88 11.53 11.00
C GLY A 115 -10.21 12.43 12.18
N ALA A 116 -9.28 13.31 12.57
CA ALA A 116 -9.67 14.47 13.34
C ALA A 116 -10.52 15.36 12.43
N CYS A 117 -11.83 15.40 12.63
CA CYS A 117 -12.64 16.50 12.13
C CYS A 117 -12.28 17.71 13.00
N LEU A 118 -11.41 18.58 12.50
CA LEU A 118 -11.26 19.93 13.04
C LEU A 118 -12.39 20.81 12.50
#